data_AF-A0A2A9PG90-F1
#
_entry.id   AF-A0A2A9PG90-F1
#
_cell.length_a   1.000
_cell.length_b   1.000
_cell.length_c   1.000
_cell.angle_alpha   90.00
_cell.angle_beta   90.00
_cell.angle_gamma   90.00
#
_symmetry.space_group_name_H-M   'P 1'
#
loop_
_entity.id
_entity.type
_entity.pdbx_description
1 polymer ?
#
loop_
_entity_poly.entity_id
_entity_poly.type
_entity_poly.pdbx_seq_one_letter_code
_entity_poly.pdbx_strand_id
1 'polypeptide(L)'
;MSAQTATTRTTVKYWPKLEGPCNWHAWQDMVRASAKRLCLTGHLSGTRLPPTDQRQDLLVWESNQRRMKAVLLESLTDPVLDRLLETDWNKKHTAHATFTAIKRVVKKVSEEEIREATREFFGIKAHKYADLPTFIRRLELLWNFISCVIEGLPESHFVETAITAIAKTHPVDHRRLREMWEGGNKQTLEKDAIIRYLWILTFKGPR
;
A
#
# COMPACT_ATOMS: atom_id res chain seq x y z
N MET A 1 14.49 -51.06 2.85
CA MET A 1 13.20 -50.37 3.01
C MET A 1 13.49 -49.03 3.68
N SER A 2 13.55 -47.94 2.91
CA SER A 2 13.89 -46.61 3.43
C SER A 2 12.66 -45.72 3.34
N ALA A 3 12.10 -45.36 4.49
CA ALA A 3 10.99 -44.43 4.59
C ALA A 3 11.53 -43.01 4.31
N GLN A 4 11.07 -42.40 3.22
CA GLN A 4 11.28 -40.97 2.96
C GLN A 4 10.30 -40.18 3.82
N THR A 5 10.82 -39.53 4.86
CA THR A 5 10.12 -38.49 5.62
C THR A 5 9.89 -37.28 4.72
N ALA A 6 8.65 -37.15 4.23
CA ALA A 6 8.18 -35.95 3.55
C ALA A 6 8.18 -34.79 4.56
N THR A 7 9.12 -33.87 4.41
CA THR A 7 9.15 -32.63 5.19
C THR A 7 8.17 -31.67 4.53
N THR A 8 6.95 -31.59 5.06
CA THR A 8 5.94 -30.63 4.60
C THR A 8 6.43 -29.23 4.93
N ARG A 9 7.00 -28.54 3.94
CA ARG A 9 7.32 -27.12 4.01
C ARG A 9 6.01 -26.35 4.20
N THR A 10 5.70 -25.97 5.42
CA THR A 10 4.61 -25.05 5.74
C THR A 10 5.01 -23.69 5.19
N THR A 11 4.62 -23.39 3.95
CA THR A 11 4.70 -22.04 3.41
C THR A 11 3.79 -21.17 4.25
N VAL A 12 4.38 -20.35 5.13
CA VAL A 12 3.66 -19.25 5.79
C VAL A 12 3.11 -18.39 4.66
N LYS A 13 1.80 -18.54 4.41
CA LYS A 13 1.11 -17.87 3.33
C LYS A 13 1.06 -16.39 3.70
N TYR A 14 2.02 -15.62 3.22
CA TYR A 14 2.11 -14.18 3.46
C TYR A 14 0.76 -13.55 3.11
N TRP A 15 0.09 -13.02 4.13
CA TRP A 15 -1.16 -12.29 3.97
C TRP A 15 -0.82 -10.81 4.02
N PRO A 16 -0.74 -10.10 2.88
CA PRO A 16 -0.42 -8.69 2.87
C PRO A 16 -1.50 -7.92 3.65
N LYS A 17 -1.07 -7.07 4.59
CA LYS A 17 -1.97 -6.15 5.28
C LYS A 17 -2.43 -5.04 4.33
N LEU A 18 -3.66 -4.57 4.48
CA LEU A 18 -4.17 -3.42 3.74
C LEU A 18 -3.49 -2.15 4.24
N GLU A 19 -2.76 -1.49 3.36
CA GLU A 19 -2.00 -0.27 3.67
C GLU A 19 -2.74 0.98 3.20
N GLY A 20 -3.54 0.86 2.15
CA GLY A 20 -4.28 1.96 1.56
C GLY A 20 -4.82 1.62 0.17
N PRO A 21 -5.07 2.63 -0.68
CA PRO A 21 -5.62 2.40 -2.02
C PRO A 21 -4.73 1.50 -2.88
N CYS A 22 -3.42 1.56 -2.68
CA CYS A 22 -2.41 1.01 -3.58
C CYS A 22 -2.36 -0.51 -3.59
N ASN A 23 -2.76 -1.13 -2.48
CA ASN A 23 -2.90 -2.57 -2.40
C ASN A 23 -4.35 -3.01 -2.18
N TRP A 24 -5.34 -2.11 -2.37
CA TRP A 24 -6.76 -2.41 -2.17
C TRP A 24 -7.22 -3.62 -2.99
N HIS A 25 -6.90 -3.66 -4.29
CA HIS A 25 -7.35 -4.74 -5.17
C HIS A 25 -6.73 -6.09 -4.80
N ALA A 26 -5.41 -6.13 -4.59
CA ALA A 26 -4.71 -7.33 -4.16
C ALA A 26 -5.23 -7.84 -2.81
N TRP A 27 -5.43 -6.93 -1.84
CA TRP A 27 -6.02 -7.27 -0.55
C TRP A 27 -7.45 -7.78 -0.68
N GLN A 28 -8.28 -7.13 -1.51
CA GLN A 28 -9.67 -7.51 -1.75
C GLN A 28 -9.76 -8.93 -2.33
N ASP A 29 -8.88 -9.29 -3.26
CA ASP A 29 -8.86 -10.63 -3.85
C ASP A 29 -8.44 -11.69 -2.84
N MET A 30 -7.49 -11.37 -1.94
CA MET A 30 -7.14 -12.24 -0.82
C MET A 30 -8.32 -12.43 0.13
N VAL A 31 -9.00 -11.35 0.54
CA VAL A 31 -10.20 -11.41 1.39
C VAL A 31 -11.29 -12.29 0.77
N ARG A 32 -11.54 -12.14 -0.54
CA ARG A 32 -12.49 -12.98 -1.29
C ARG A 32 -12.06 -14.45 -1.31
N ALA A 33 -10.78 -14.73 -1.52
CA ALA A 33 -10.24 -16.09 -1.48
C ALA A 33 -10.41 -16.72 -0.08
N SER A 34 -10.18 -15.96 1.00
CA SER A 34 -10.45 -16.42 2.36
C SER A 34 -11.93 -16.65 2.62
N ALA A 35 -12.81 -15.74 2.19
CA ALA A 35 -14.25 -15.92 2.33
C ALA A 35 -14.71 -17.19 1.60
N LYS A 36 -14.20 -17.46 0.40
CA LYS A 36 -14.48 -18.70 -0.33
C LYS A 36 -13.98 -19.94 0.42
N ARG A 37 -12.73 -19.92 0.90
CA ARG A 37 -12.12 -21.03 1.66
C ARG A 37 -12.88 -21.35 2.95
N LEU A 38 -13.43 -20.33 3.61
CA LEU A 38 -14.17 -20.47 4.86
C LEU A 38 -15.68 -20.70 4.65
N CYS A 39 -16.16 -20.77 3.41
CA CYS A 39 -17.59 -20.81 3.08
C CYS A 39 -18.39 -19.60 3.61
N LEU A 40 -17.74 -18.44 3.69
CA LEU A 40 -18.29 -17.18 4.24
C LEU A 40 -18.60 -16.12 3.18
N THR A 41 -18.56 -16.45 1.88
CA THR A 41 -18.80 -15.51 0.78
C THR A 41 -20.10 -14.70 0.98
N GLY A 42 -21.19 -15.35 1.40
CA GLY A 42 -22.47 -14.68 1.64
C GLY A 42 -22.45 -13.68 2.82
N HIS A 43 -21.59 -13.88 3.82
CA HIS A 43 -21.43 -12.94 4.94
C HIS A 43 -20.60 -11.73 4.53
N LEU A 44 -19.62 -11.91 3.64
CA LEU A 44 -18.82 -10.83 3.06
C LEU A 44 -19.64 -9.97 2.08
N SER A 45 -20.44 -10.60 1.21
CA SER A 45 -21.29 -9.91 0.23
C SER A 45 -22.58 -9.33 0.83
N GLY A 46 -22.94 -9.72 2.06
CA GLY A 46 -24.17 -9.31 2.71
C GLY A 46 -25.42 -10.07 2.24
N THR A 47 -25.28 -11.06 1.36
CA THR A 47 -26.40 -11.87 0.87
C THR A 47 -26.88 -12.91 1.88
N ARG A 48 -26.08 -13.22 2.92
CA ARG A 48 -26.47 -14.11 4.02
C ARG A 48 -27.09 -13.31 5.16
N LEU A 49 -28.41 -13.26 5.20
CA LEU A 49 -29.19 -12.61 6.25
C LEU A 49 -29.21 -13.42 7.57
N PRO A 50 -29.44 -12.76 8.72
CA PRO A 50 -29.61 -13.46 9.99
C PRO A 50 -30.82 -14.39 9.94
N PRO A 51 -30.71 -15.63 10.45
CA PRO A 51 -31.86 -16.54 10.59
C PRO A 51 -32.90 -15.97 11.55
N THR A 52 -34.19 -16.18 11.27
CA THR A 52 -35.32 -15.67 12.08
C THR A 52 -35.87 -16.69 13.07
N ASP A 53 -35.76 -17.99 12.77
CA ASP A 53 -36.64 -18.98 13.40
C ASP A 53 -35.90 -19.93 14.36
N GLN A 54 -34.58 -20.09 14.22
CA GLN A 54 -33.80 -21.06 14.98
C GLN A 54 -32.63 -20.41 15.72
N ARG A 55 -32.66 -20.46 17.05
CA ARG A 55 -31.61 -19.92 17.93
C ARG A 55 -30.23 -20.53 17.63
N GLN A 56 -30.18 -21.82 17.30
CA GLN A 56 -28.94 -22.52 16.97
C GLN A 56 -28.31 -21.96 15.68
N ASP A 57 -29.11 -21.74 14.65
CA ASP A 57 -28.66 -21.16 13.39
C ASP A 57 -28.20 -19.72 13.56
N LEU A 58 -28.87 -18.95 14.42
CA LEU A 58 -28.45 -17.59 14.76
C LEU A 58 -27.05 -17.59 15.40
N LEU A 59 -26.78 -18.50 16.34
CA LEU A 59 -25.45 -18.64 16.96
C LEU A 59 -24.36 -18.99 15.93
N VAL A 60 -24.68 -19.87 14.97
CA VAL A 60 -23.77 -20.22 13.87
C VAL A 60 -23.52 -19.01 12.98
N TRP A 61 -24.57 -18.26 12.64
CA TRP A 61 -24.46 -17.03 11.85
C TRP A 61 -23.60 -15.98 12.55
N GLU A 62 -23.80 -15.74 13.85
CA GLU A 62 -23.00 -14.81 14.65
C GLU A 62 -21.53 -15.24 14.76
N SER A 63 -21.28 -16.54 14.93
CA SER A 63 -19.92 -17.10 14.92
C SER A 63 -19.22 -16.85 13.58
N ASN A 64 -19.93 -17.08 12.48
CA ASN A 64 -19.43 -16.83 11.12
C ASN A 64 -19.18 -15.33 10.86
N GLN A 65 -20.05 -14.44 11.36
CA GLN A 65 -19.82 -13.00 11.32
C GLN A 65 -18.55 -12.61 12.07
N ARG A 66 -18.33 -13.14 13.28
CA ARG A 66 -17.10 -12.89 14.06
C ARG A 66 -15.87 -13.37 13.31
N ARG A 67 -15.92 -14.58 12.74
CA ARG A 67 -14.80 -15.15 11.98
C ARG A 67 -14.45 -14.32 10.75
N MET A 68 -15.45 -13.85 9.99
CA MET A 68 -15.18 -13.01 8.82
C MET A 68 -14.68 -11.62 9.22
N LYS A 69 -15.20 -11.03 10.32
CA LYS A 69 -14.68 -9.77 10.85
C LYS A 69 -13.23 -9.87 11.31
N ALA A 70 -12.84 -10.98 11.95
CA ALA A 70 -11.45 -11.21 12.34
C ALA A 70 -10.53 -11.18 11.12
N VAL A 71 -10.89 -11.88 10.04
CA VAL A 71 -10.14 -11.83 8.76
C VAL A 71 -10.01 -10.39 8.23
N LEU A 72 -11.08 -9.61 8.29
CA LEU A 72 -11.08 -8.22 7.80
C LEU A 72 -10.19 -7.31 8.66
N LEU A 73 -10.31 -7.37 9.99
CA LEU A 73 -9.65 -6.45 10.91
C LEU A 73 -8.17 -6.81 11.13
N GLU A 74 -7.85 -8.10 11.28
CA GLU A 74 -6.46 -8.56 11.48
C GLU A 74 -5.59 -8.33 10.24
N SER A 75 -6.22 -8.14 9.08
CA SER A 75 -5.54 -7.86 7.83
C SER A 75 -5.40 -6.37 7.51
N LEU A 76 -5.68 -5.48 8.45
CA LEU A 76 -5.42 -4.04 8.30
C LEU A 76 -4.05 -3.69 8.89
N THR A 77 -3.42 -2.65 8.35
CA THR A 77 -2.40 -1.92 9.09
C THR A 77 -3.04 -0.98 10.11
N ASP A 78 -2.28 -0.62 11.13
CA ASP A 78 -2.76 0.26 12.20
C ASP A 78 -3.31 1.60 11.65
N PRO A 79 -2.67 2.27 10.66
CA PRO A 79 -3.22 3.50 10.08
C PRO A 79 -4.56 3.34 9.35
N VAL A 80 -4.85 2.16 8.78
CA VAL A 80 -6.16 1.89 8.15
C VAL A 80 -7.20 1.58 9.23
N LEU A 81 -6.80 0.88 10.29
CA LEU A 81 -7.65 0.60 11.44
C LEU A 81 -8.03 1.90 12.18
N ASP A 82 -7.08 2.80 12.43
CA ASP A 82 -7.32 4.08 13.08
C ASP A 82 -8.35 4.91 12.30
N ARG A 83 -8.18 5.04 10.98
CA ARG A 83 -9.16 5.70 10.10
C ARG A 83 -10.54 5.04 10.12
N LEU A 84 -10.61 3.72 10.28
CA LEU A 84 -11.89 3.02 10.44
C LEU A 84 -12.56 3.38 11.78
N LEU A 85 -11.79 3.48 12.86
CA LEU A 85 -12.28 3.81 14.20
C LEU A 85 -12.76 5.26 14.33
N GLU A 86 -12.28 6.16 13.47
CA GLU A 86 -12.76 7.55 13.36
C GLU A 86 -14.14 7.68 12.67
N THR A 87 -14.67 6.59 12.12
CA THR A 87 -16.01 6.58 11.49
C THR A 87 -17.12 6.18 12.46
N ASP A 88 -18.35 6.06 11.96
CA ASP A 88 -19.50 5.50 12.68
C ASP A 88 -19.42 3.97 12.86
N TRP A 89 -18.36 3.32 12.34
CA TRP A 89 -18.15 1.89 12.47
C TRP A 89 -17.98 1.47 13.94
N ASN A 90 -18.52 0.29 14.27
CA ASN A 90 -18.41 -0.31 15.60
C ASN A 90 -18.57 -1.83 15.55
N LYS A 91 -18.27 -2.51 16.66
CA LYS A 91 -18.27 -3.98 16.77
C LYS A 91 -19.60 -4.68 16.44
N LYS A 92 -20.74 -3.98 16.52
CA LYS A 92 -22.08 -4.54 16.21
C LYS A 92 -22.33 -4.68 14.71
N HIS A 93 -21.53 -4.01 13.87
CA HIS A 93 -21.64 -4.14 12.43
C HIS A 93 -21.39 -5.59 11.98
N THR A 94 -22.06 -5.97 10.89
CA THR A 94 -21.86 -7.24 10.19
C THR A 94 -20.50 -7.24 9.48
N ALA A 95 -20.04 -8.41 9.04
CA ALA A 95 -18.84 -8.51 8.21
C ALA A 95 -18.98 -7.70 6.91
N HIS A 96 -20.14 -7.76 6.26
CA HIS A 96 -20.43 -6.93 5.09
C HIS A 96 -20.32 -5.43 5.37
N ALA A 97 -20.97 -4.95 6.43
CA ALA A 97 -20.90 -3.54 6.79
C ALA A 97 -19.47 -3.11 7.16
N THR A 98 -18.71 -3.99 7.81
CA THR A 98 -17.28 -3.79 8.10
C THR A 98 -16.45 -3.68 6.82
N PHE A 99 -16.64 -4.60 5.87
CA PHE A 99 -15.97 -4.56 4.56
C PHE A 99 -16.30 -3.27 3.80
N THR A 100 -17.56 -2.85 3.80
CA THR A 100 -18.00 -1.60 3.16
C THR A 100 -17.44 -0.36 3.86
N ALA A 101 -17.28 -0.38 5.19
CA ALA A 101 -16.64 0.70 5.93
C ALA A 101 -15.14 0.79 5.60
N ILE A 102 -14.42 -0.35 5.59
CA ILE A 102 -13.01 -0.42 5.16
C ILE A 102 -12.85 0.13 3.73
N LYS A 103 -13.71 -0.31 2.80
CA LYS A 103 -13.72 0.19 1.42
C LYS A 103 -13.88 1.71 1.37
N ARG A 104 -14.76 2.27 2.21
CA ARG A 104 -14.97 3.72 2.28
C ARG A 104 -13.71 4.43 2.76
N VAL A 105 -13.14 4.05 3.89
CA VAL A 105 -11.95 4.75 4.45
C VAL A 105 -10.72 4.60 3.57
N VAL A 106 -10.56 3.47 2.89
CA VAL A 106 -9.44 3.28 1.96
C VAL A 106 -9.60 4.10 0.68
N LYS A 107 -10.83 4.25 0.17
CA LYS A 107 -11.09 5.02 -1.04
C LYS A 107 -11.23 6.52 -0.81
N LYS A 108 -11.41 6.95 0.44
CA LYS A 108 -11.59 8.35 0.82
C LYS A 108 -10.25 9.03 1.08
N VAL A 109 -9.28 8.83 0.20
CA VAL A 109 -8.14 9.76 0.13
C VAL A 109 -8.71 11.08 -0.32
N SER A 110 -8.63 12.10 0.53
CA SER A 110 -9.15 13.41 0.20
C SER A 110 -8.35 14.04 -0.94
N GLU A 111 -9.00 14.89 -1.74
CA GLU A 111 -8.29 15.70 -2.74
C GLU A 111 -7.19 16.55 -2.10
N GLU A 112 -7.38 16.95 -0.84
CA GLU A 112 -6.38 17.65 -0.06
C GLU A 112 -5.13 16.79 0.18
N GLU A 113 -5.27 15.55 0.64
CA GLU A 113 -4.13 14.64 0.85
C GLU A 113 -3.38 14.37 -0.46
N ILE A 114 -4.10 14.20 -1.58
CA ILE A 114 -3.48 14.04 -2.91
C ILE A 114 -2.70 15.31 -3.27
N ARG A 115 -3.32 16.48 -3.07
CA ARG A 115 -2.72 17.78 -3.37
C ARG A 115 -1.50 18.04 -2.52
N GLU A 116 -1.54 17.77 -1.23
CA GLU A 116 -0.42 17.91 -0.30
C GLU A 116 0.72 16.98 -0.67
N ALA A 117 0.45 15.69 -0.90
CA ALA A 117 1.47 14.73 -1.31
C ALA A 117 2.09 15.13 -2.67
N THR A 118 1.28 15.58 -3.63
CA THR A 118 1.75 16.04 -4.95
C THR A 118 2.62 17.29 -4.82
N ARG A 119 2.19 18.27 -4.02
CA ARG A 119 2.95 19.49 -3.74
C ARG A 119 4.28 19.16 -3.06
N GLU A 120 4.26 18.27 -2.08
CA GLU A 120 5.46 17.82 -1.38
C GLU A 120 6.40 17.10 -2.35
N PHE A 121 5.89 16.20 -3.17
CA PHE A 121 6.66 15.43 -4.14
C PHE A 121 7.42 16.34 -5.10
N PHE A 122 6.75 17.26 -5.79
CA PHE A 122 7.42 18.18 -6.71
C PHE A 122 8.28 19.23 -5.99
N GLY A 123 8.01 19.50 -4.71
CA GLY A 123 8.76 20.43 -3.87
C GLY A 123 9.91 19.82 -3.08
N ILE A 124 10.09 18.49 -3.11
CA ILE A 124 11.02 17.79 -2.24
C ILE A 124 12.48 18.17 -2.59
N LYS A 125 13.31 18.34 -1.56
CA LYS A 125 14.73 18.67 -1.71
C LYS A 125 15.57 17.85 -0.74
N ALA A 126 16.64 17.22 -1.22
CA ALA A 126 17.47 16.31 -0.42
C ALA A 126 18.11 17.01 0.79
N HIS A 127 18.51 18.28 0.65
CA HIS A 127 19.13 19.06 1.75
C HIS A 127 18.18 19.38 2.92
N LYS A 128 16.87 19.11 2.80
CA LYS A 128 15.91 19.28 3.89
C LYS A 128 15.83 18.06 4.81
N TYR A 129 16.55 16.99 4.49
CA TYR A 129 16.56 15.74 5.24
C TYR A 129 17.91 15.57 5.95
N ALA A 130 17.91 14.80 7.04
CA ALA A 130 19.12 14.53 7.81
C ALA A 130 20.18 13.77 6.99
N ASP A 131 19.73 12.85 6.13
CA ASP A 131 20.58 12.07 5.25
C ASP A 131 19.85 11.70 3.95
N LEU A 132 20.64 11.26 2.96
CA LEU A 132 20.13 10.88 1.66
C LEU A 132 19.25 9.61 1.68
N PRO A 133 19.53 8.56 2.48
CA PRO A 133 18.60 7.44 2.66
C PRO A 133 17.19 7.85 3.11
N THR A 134 17.07 8.77 4.06
CA THR A 134 15.78 9.28 4.56
C THR A 134 15.03 10.04 3.47
N PHE A 135 15.75 10.87 2.70
CA PHE A 135 15.20 11.53 1.51
C PHE A 135 14.67 10.52 0.48
N ILE A 136 15.47 9.50 0.12
CA ILE A 136 15.09 8.49 -0.89
C ILE A 136 13.80 7.77 -0.46
N ARG A 137 13.73 7.31 0.79
CA ARG A 137 12.54 6.64 1.33
C ARG A 137 11.30 7.54 1.26
N ARG A 138 11.43 8.83 1.59
CA ARG A 138 10.30 9.76 1.51
C ARG A 138 9.87 10.03 0.06
N LEU A 139 10.83 10.17 -0.85
CA LEU A 139 10.58 10.32 -2.29
C LEU A 139 9.81 9.11 -2.85
N GLU A 140 10.25 7.89 -2.53
CA GLU A 140 9.58 6.65 -2.94
C GLU A 140 8.17 6.54 -2.33
N LEU A 141 8.00 6.88 -1.05
CA LEU A 141 6.69 6.90 -0.39
C LEU A 141 5.70 7.83 -1.08
N LEU A 142 6.12 9.08 -1.34
CA LEU A 142 5.27 10.07 -2.01
C LEU A 142 4.91 9.61 -3.43
N TRP A 143 5.87 9.10 -4.20
CA TRP A 143 5.60 8.58 -5.52
C TRP A 143 4.61 7.43 -5.50
N ASN A 144 4.86 6.42 -4.66
CA ASN A 144 4.01 5.24 -4.59
C ASN A 144 2.59 5.59 -4.17
N PHE A 145 2.40 6.61 -3.33
CA PHE A 145 1.08 7.14 -3.00
C PHE A 145 0.43 7.84 -4.19
N ILE A 146 1.12 8.78 -4.84
CA ILE A 146 0.57 9.56 -5.96
C ILE A 146 0.26 8.69 -7.17
N SER A 147 1.20 7.84 -7.61
CA SER A 147 1.04 6.97 -8.80
C SER A 147 -0.06 5.92 -8.64
N CYS A 148 -0.46 5.69 -7.40
CA CYS A 148 -1.52 4.77 -7.01
C CYS A 148 -2.91 5.42 -7.03
N VAL A 149 -2.97 6.74 -6.82
CA VAL A 149 -4.22 7.50 -6.80
C VAL A 149 -4.47 8.23 -8.13
N ILE A 150 -3.40 8.63 -8.82
CA ILE A 150 -3.44 9.30 -10.13
C ILE A 150 -3.04 8.27 -11.20
N GLU A 151 -4.04 7.73 -11.90
CA GLU A 151 -3.82 6.75 -12.97
C GLU A 151 -3.03 7.36 -14.14
N GLY A 152 -2.10 6.58 -14.69
CA GLY A 152 -1.34 6.95 -15.89
C GLY A 152 -0.24 7.98 -15.69
N LEU A 153 0.13 8.32 -14.45
CA LEU A 153 1.22 9.26 -14.17
C LEU A 153 2.58 8.72 -14.68
N PRO A 154 3.26 9.41 -15.62
CA PRO A 154 4.52 8.93 -16.18
C PRO A 154 5.67 8.90 -15.17
N GLU A 155 6.44 7.80 -15.14
CA GLU A 155 7.64 7.68 -14.30
C GLU A 155 8.70 8.75 -14.56
N SER A 156 8.65 9.41 -15.72
CA SER A 156 9.51 10.56 -16.03
C SER A 156 9.39 11.69 -15.00
N HIS A 157 8.21 11.88 -14.39
CA HIS A 157 8.04 12.85 -13.31
C HIS A 157 8.83 12.47 -12.06
N PHE A 158 8.95 11.17 -11.76
CA PHE A 158 9.81 10.71 -10.68
C PHE A 158 11.27 11.03 -10.93
N VAL A 159 11.74 10.69 -12.14
CA VAL A 159 13.14 10.89 -12.52
C VAL A 159 13.50 12.37 -12.48
N GLU A 160 12.69 13.22 -13.09
CA GLU A 160 12.90 14.67 -13.11
C GLU A 160 12.91 15.27 -11.69
N THR A 161 11.98 14.83 -10.84
CA THR A 161 11.89 15.26 -9.44
C THR A 161 13.13 14.83 -8.65
N ALA A 162 13.55 13.56 -8.79
CA ALA A 162 14.73 13.01 -8.14
C ALA A 162 16.02 13.78 -8.51
N ILE A 163 16.22 14.03 -9.81
CA ILE A 163 17.35 14.82 -10.32
C ILE A 163 17.31 16.22 -9.73
N THR A 164 16.16 16.89 -9.79
CA THR A 164 16.02 18.28 -9.32
C THR A 164 16.16 18.41 -7.80
N ALA A 165 15.80 17.37 -7.04
CA ALA A 165 15.85 17.39 -5.59
C ALA A 165 17.27 17.37 -5.01
N ILE A 166 18.24 16.80 -5.74
CA ILE A 166 19.65 16.69 -5.28
C ILE A 166 20.53 17.89 -5.67
N ALA A 167 20.02 18.84 -6.46
CA ALA A 167 20.79 19.94 -7.04
C ALA A 167 21.68 20.72 -6.05
N LYS A 168 21.19 20.93 -4.82
CA LYS A 168 21.95 21.65 -3.77
C LYS A 168 22.97 20.76 -3.05
N THR A 169 22.65 19.48 -2.87
CA THR A 169 23.50 18.53 -2.11
C THR A 169 24.58 17.87 -2.96
N HIS A 170 24.32 17.68 -4.26
CA HIS A 170 25.17 16.95 -5.19
C HIS A 170 25.15 17.66 -6.56
N PRO A 171 25.71 18.88 -6.66
CA PRO A 171 25.60 19.72 -7.85
C PRO A 171 26.28 19.12 -9.09
N VAL A 172 27.37 18.36 -8.90
CA VAL A 172 28.08 17.68 -10.00
C VAL A 172 27.22 16.55 -10.58
N ASP A 173 26.68 15.69 -9.71
CA ASP A 173 25.82 14.58 -10.13
C ASP A 173 24.50 15.09 -10.71
N HIS A 174 23.92 16.15 -10.15
CA HIS A 174 22.75 16.84 -10.70
C HIS A 174 22.96 17.28 -12.14
N ARG A 175 24.08 17.97 -12.42
CA ARG A 175 24.41 18.43 -13.78
C ARG A 175 24.53 17.26 -14.75
N ARG A 176 25.30 16.24 -14.37
CA ARG A 176 25.51 15.04 -15.18
C ARG A 176 24.19 14.32 -15.48
N LEU A 177 23.35 14.10 -14.46
CA LEU A 177 22.07 13.44 -14.63
C LEU A 177 21.11 14.27 -15.49
N ARG A 178 21.13 15.60 -15.36
CA ARG A 178 20.32 16.50 -16.19
C ARG A 178 20.74 16.44 -17.66
N GLU A 179 22.04 16.48 -17.94
CA GLU A 179 22.57 16.31 -19.30
C GLU A 179 22.17 14.95 -19.90
N MET A 180 22.27 13.87 -19.12
CA MET A 180 21.82 12.54 -19.54
C MET A 180 20.31 12.47 -19.83
N TRP A 181 19.50 13.17 -19.02
CA TRP A 181 18.04 13.22 -19.14
C TRP A 181 17.57 14.04 -20.36
N GLU A 182 18.19 15.19 -20.59
CA GLU A 182 17.85 16.12 -21.68
C GLU A 182 18.43 15.65 -23.02
N GLY A 183 19.61 15.02 -23.01
CA GLY A 183 20.34 14.57 -24.21
C GLY A 183 19.76 13.37 -24.96
N GLY A 184 18.52 12.95 -24.66
CA GLY A 184 17.82 11.89 -25.41
C GLY A 184 18.08 10.45 -24.94
N ASN A 185 18.98 10.22 -23.98
CA ASN A 185 19.19 8.91 -23.33
C ASN A 185 18.12 8.59 -22.26
N LYS A 186 16.86 8.92 -22.54
CA LYS A 186 15.74 8.74 -21.59
C LYS A 186 15.52 7.28 -21.19
N GLN A 187 15.84 6.33 -22.08
CA GLN A 187 15.76 4.89 -21.80
C GLN A 187 16.75 4.40 -20.72
N THR A 188 17.79 5.18 -20.39
CA THR A 188 18.81 4.76 -19.41
C THR A 188 18.51 5.23 -17.98
N LEU A 189 17.57 6.17 -17.81
CA LEU A 189 17.21 6.78 -16.53
C LEU A 189 15.75 6.47 -16.18
N GLU A 190 15.42 5.19 -16.08
CA GLU A 190 14.16 4.75 -15.48
C GLU A 190 14.16 4.99 -13.96
N LYS A 191 12.97 4.96 -13.35
CA LYS A 191 12.78 5.13 -11.89
C LYS A 191 13.76 4.27 -11.07
N ASP A 192 13.86 3.00 -11.39
CA ASP A 192 14.72 2.07 -10.65
C ASP A 192 16.21 2.38 -10.82
N ALA A 193 16.61 2.88 -12.01
CA ALA A 193 17.99 3.27 -12.27
C ALA A 193 18.36 4.51 -11.44
N ILE A 194 17.49 5.52 -11.38
CA ILE A 194 17.75 6.72 -10.58
C ILE A 194 17.74 6.41 -9.08
N ILE A 195 16.85 5.54 -8.58
CA ILE A 195 16.86 5.10 -7.17
C ILE A 195 18.18 4.42 -6.82
N ARG A 196 18.63 3.46 -7.63
CA ARG A 196 19.94 2.80 -7.43
C ARG A 196 21.08 3.81 -7.42
N TYR A 197 21.05 4.79 -8.33
CA TYR A 197 22.06 5.83 -8.40
C TYR A 197 22.08 6.69 -7.12
N LEU A 198 20.91 7.11 -6.62
CA LEU A 198 20.81 7.87 -5.38
C LEU A 198 21.35 7.07 -4.19
N TRP A 199 21.08 5.76 -4.12
CA TRP A 199 21.68 4.89 -3.10
C TRP A 199 23.21 4.83 -3.21
N ILE A 200 23.77 4.81 -4.42
CA ILE A 200 25.23 4.86 -4.61
C ILE A 200 25.82 6.17 -4.07
N LEU A 201 25.13 7.30 -4.23
CA LEU A 201 25.57 8.58 -3.68
C LEU A 201 25.68 8.58 -2.16
N THR A 202 24.83 7.80 -1.46
CA THR A 202 24.87 7.70 0.01
C THR A 202 26.24 7.22 0.51
N PHE A 203 26.93 6.38 -0.27
CA PHE A 203 28.26 5.85 0.05
C PHE A 203 29.42 6.74 -0.40
N LYS A 204 29.18 7.73 -1.26
CA LYS A 204 30.23 8.60 -1.83
C LYS A 204 30.44 9.89 -1.06
N GLY A 205 29.49 10.27 -0.20
CA GLY A 205 29.48 11.56 0.50
C GLY A 205 29.26 12.76 -0.45
N PRO A 206 28.87 13.93 0.07
CA PRO A 206 28.78 15.14 -0.74
C PRO A 206 30.18 15.53 -1.23
N ARG A 207 30.32 15.74 -2.55
CA ARG A 207 31.55 16.21 -3.20
C ARG A 207 31.41 17.66 -3.63
#